data_AF-D5BV44-F1
#
_entry.id   AF-D5BV44-F1
#
_cell.length_a   1.000
_cell.length_b   1.000
_cell.length_c   1.000
_cell.angle_alpha   90.00
_cell.angle_beta   90.00
_cell.angle_gamma   90.00
#
_symmetry.space_group_name_H-M   'P 1'
#
loop_
_entity.id
_entity.type
_entity.pdbx_description
1 polymer ?
#
loop_
_entity_poly.entity_id
_entity_poly.type
_entity_poly.pdbx_seq_one_letter_code
_entity_poly.pdbx_strand_id
1 'polypeptide(L)'
;MTESTEKDIDEFRFHFDSMYIGGIPRLLDEAGAFLAFLTILTAVDALAGVWNPNMGSGERFKGFVAAYFPDNLKSRAEDLWRFRNLMVHAFNPGPFALVCNQSRLHLTPHGEVTVLNAQDFYTALVLASQNYFRELQEEGTLRANFRRRIDEKDGGAPDSHIGARVTT
;
A
#
# COMPACT_ATOMS: atom_id res chain seq x y z
N MET A 1 -16.20 -21.28 10.35
CA MET A 1 -15.79 -19.86 10.32
C MET A 1 -14.45 -19.65 9.63
N THR A 2 -13.44 -20.50 9.87
CA THR A 2 -12.09 -20.40 9.27
C THR A 2 -12.07 -20.47 7.74
N GLU A 3 -12.83 -21.39 7.14
CA GLU A 3 -12.86 -21.61 5.68
C GLU A 3 -13.39 -20.40 4.89
N SER A 4 -14.31 -19.61 5.48
CA SER A 4 -14.80 -18.37 4.86
C SER A 4 -13.74 -17.27 4.86
N THR A 5 -13.01 -17.12 5.98
CA THR A 5 -11.97 -16.09 6.10
C THR A 5 -10.80 -16.34 5.15
N GLU A 6 -10.40 -17.60 4.97
CA GLU A 6 -9.31 -17.96 4.05
C GLU A 6 -9.67 -17.62 2.60
N LYS A 7 -10.90 -17.95 2.17
CA LYS A 7 -11.40 -17.56 0.85
C LYS A 7 -11.39 -16.03 0.65
N ASP A 8 -11.85 -15.27 1.64
CA ASP A 8 -11.86 -13.80 1.55
C ASP A 8 -10.44 -13.22 1.47
N ILE A 9 -9.48 -13.79 2.19
CA ILE A 9 -8.06 -13.41 2.11
C ILE A 9 -7.52 -13.68 0.71
N ASP A 10 -7.80 -14.84 0.15
CA ASP A 10 -7.34 -15.22 -1.20
C ASP A 10 -7.95 -14.32 -2.28
N GLU A 11 -9.24 -13.99 -2.16
CA GLU A 11 -9.93 -13.05 -3.07
C GLU A 11 -9.36 -11.64 -2.96
N PHE A 12 -9.17 -11.13 -1.74
CA PHE A 12 -8.52 -9.83 -1.52
C PHE A 12 -7.12 -9.80 -2.10
N ARG A 13 -6.31 -10.84 -1.86
CA ARG A 13 -4.95 -10.94 -2.40
C ARG A 13 -4.96 -11.00 -3.92
N PHE A 14 -5.85 -11.78 -4.53
CA PHE A 14 -5.98 -11.84 -5.98
C PHE A 14 -6.23 -10.45 -6.58
N HIS A 15 -7.16 -9.68 -6.00
CA HIS A 15 -7.44 -8.32 -6.45
C HIS A 15 -6.29 -7.36 -6.18
N PHE A 16 -5.66 -7.44 -5.00
CA PHE A 16 -4.49 -6.65 -4.65
C PHE A 16 -3.33 -6.89 -5.64
N ASP A 17 -3.02 -8.15 -5.90
CA ASP A 17 -1.96 -8.56 -6.83
C ASP A 17 -2.30 -8.13 -8.26
N SER A 18 -3.55 -8.28 -8.70
CA SER A 18 -3.96 -7.85 -10.05
C SER A 18 -3.88 -6.33 -10.23
N MET A 19 -4.29 -5.54 -9.23
CA MET A 19 -4.37 -4.08 -9.35
C MET A 19 -3.01 -3.41 -9.10
N TYR A 20 -2.37 -3.75 -7.98
CA TYR A 20 -1.15 -3.07 -7.55
C TYR A 20 0.10 -3.77 -8.08
N ILE A 21 0.29 -5.05 -7.77
CA ILE A 21 1.52 -5.77 -8.13
C ILE A 21 1.63 -5.98 -9.66
N GLY A 22 0.53 -6.28 -10.33
CA GLY A 22 0.48 -6.42 -11.78
C GLY A 22 0.39 -5.09 -12.54
N GLY A 23 -0.22 -4.07 -11.92
CA GLY A 23 -0.51 -2.78 -12.55
C GLY A 23 0.65 -1.79 -12.49
N ILE A 24 1.25 -1.58 -11.31
CA ILE A 24 2.31 -0.59 -11.08
C ILE A 24 3.49 -0.72 -12.06
N PRO A 25 3.98 -1.93 -12.42
CA PRO A 25 5.07 -2.05 -13.37
C PRO A 25 4.87 -1.34 -14.71
N ARG A 26 3.60 -1.19 -15.15
CA ARG A 26 3.26 -0.47 -16.39
C ARG A 26 3.40 1.05 -16.29
N LEU A 27 3.57 1.56 -15.07
CA LEU A 27 3.74 2.98 -14.75
C LEU A 27 5.20 3.33 -14.43
N LEU A 28 6.11 2.34 -14.37
CA LEU A 28 7.52 2.52 -14.01
C LEU A 28 8.35 3.02 -15.19
N ASP A 29 7.90 4.11 -15.80
CA ASP A 29 8.66 4.93 -16.75
C ASP A 29 8.71 6.39 -16.26
N GLU A 30 9.40 7.26 -16.98
CA GLU A 30 9.54 8.67 -16.55
C GLU A 30 8.21 9.44 -16.59
N ALA A 31 7.31 9.12 -17.52
CA ALA A 31 6.03 9.79 -17.67
C ALA A 31 4.99 9.31 -16.63
N GLY A 32 5.07 8.05 -16.23
CA GLY A 32 4.19 7.40 -15.27
C GLY A 32 4.67 7.46 -13.83
N ALA A 33 5.93 7.87 -13.57
CA ALA A 33 6.55 7.82 -12.25
C ALA A 33 5.70 8.45 -11.13
N PHE A 34 5.09 9.61 -11.41
CA PHE A 34 4.23 10.29 -10.45
C PHE A 34 3.02 9.43 -10.05
N LEU A 35 2.34 8.85 -11.04
CA LEU A 35 1.21 7.97 -10.82
C LEU A 35 1.66 6.68 -10.13
N ALA A 36 2.82 6.14 -10.49
CA ALA A 36 3.40 4.97 -9.81
C ALA A 36 3.58 5.21 -8.30
N PHE A 37 4.12 6.37 -7.89
CA PHE A 37 4.23 6.72 -6.47
C PHE A 37 2.88 6.79 -5.77
N LEU A 38 1.89 7.45 -6.37
CA LEU A 38 0.53 7.50 -5.80
C LEU A 38 -0.05 6.09 -5.66
N THR A 39 0.07 5.25 -6.68
CA THR A 39 -0.45 3.88 -6.66
C THR A 39 0.25 3.03 -5.60
N ILE A 40 1.58 3.15 -5.42
CA ILE A 40 2.32 2.49 -4.34
C ILE A 40 1.78 2.94 -2.97
N LEU A 41 1.60 4.25 -2.75
CA LEU A 41 1.09 4.77 -1.48
C LEU A 41 -0.32 4.28 -1.17
N THR A 42 -1.21 4.23 -2.16
CA THR A 42 -2.56 3.69 -1.99
C THR A 42 -2.56 2.18 -1.72
N ALA A 43 -1.60 1.44 -2.28
CA ALA A 43 -1.42 0.02 -1.97
C ALA A 43 -1.02 -0.17 -0.49
N VAL A 44 -0.13 0.67 0.03
CA VAL A 44 0.25 0.66 1.45
C VAL A 44 -0.95 1.01 2.33
N ASP A 45 -1.75 2.02 1.97
CA ASP A 45 -2.97 2.35 2.71
C ASP A 45 -3.97 1.19 2.74
N ALA A 46 -4.14 0.48 1.63
CA ALA A 46 -5.02 -0.68 1.54
C ALA A 46 -4.56 -1.80 2.48
N LEU A 47 -3.27 -2.15 2.45
CA LEU A 47 -2.70 -3.17 3.34
C LEU A 47 -2.74 -2.74 4.81
N ALA A 48 -2.40 -1.48 5.11
CA ALA A 48 -2.45 -0.94 6.45
C ALA A 48 -3.88 -0.95 7.03
N GLY A 49 -4.89 -0.71 6.19
CA GLY A 49 -6.31 -0.77 6.54
C GLY A 49 -6.75 -2.14 7.02
N VAL A 50 -6.34 -3.21 6.33
CA VAL A 50 -6.66 -4.59 6.75
C VAL A 50 -5.72 -5.14 7.82
N TRP A 51 -4.51 -4.60 7.95
CA TRP A 51 -3.54 -4.98 8.99
C TRP A 51 -4.00 -4.55 10.39
N ASN A 52 -4.44 -3.30 10.56
CA ASN A 52 -4.93 -2.80 11.84
C ASN A 52 -6.04 -1.76 11.68
N PRO A 53 -7.31 -2.19 11.55
CA PRO A 53 -8.44 -1.30 11.31
C PRO A 53 -8.79 -0.40 12.51
N ASN A 54 -8.32 -0.73 13.71
CA ASN A 54 -8.64 0.04 14.93
C ASN A 54 -7.79 1.30 15.09
N MET A 55 -6.73 1.44 14.29
CA MET A 55 -5.83 2.58 14.32
C MET A 55 -6.25 3.68 13.36
N GLY A 56 -5.93 4.93 13.72
CA GLY A 56 -6.10 6.06 12.82
C GLY A 56 -5.28 5.88 11.53
N SER A 57 -5.67 6.53 10.43
CA SER A 57 -5.03 6.31 9.11
C SER A 57 -3.52 6.50 9.12
N GLY A 58 -3.02 7.53 9.81
CA GLY A 58 -1.59 7.76 9.93
C GLY A 58 -0.88 6.75 10.80
N GLU A 59 -1.49 6.32 11.90
CA GLU A 59 -0.92 5.32 12.80
C GLU A 59 -0.79 3.96 12.11
N ARG A 60 -1.85 3.51 11.42
CA ARG A 60 -1.81 2.24 10.69
C ARG A 60 -0.82 2.27 9.53
N PHE A 61 -0.75 3.37 8.77
CA PHE A 61 0.21 3.50 7.68
C PHE A 61 1.65 3.38 8.20
N LYS A 62 1.98 4.17 9.23
CA LYS A 62 3.33 4.18 9.82
C LYS A 62 3.66 2.84 10.47
N GLY A 63 2.71 2.25 11.19
CA GLY A 63 2.85 0.94 11.79
C GLY A 63 3.10 -0.16 10.76
N PHE A 64 2.36 -0.14 9.64
CA PHE A 64 2.54 -1.10 8.55
C PHE A 64 3.92 -0.96 7.91
N VAL A 65 4.36 0.27 7.64
CA VAL A 65 5.72 0.54 7.14
C VAL A 65 6.77 0.01 8.12
N ALA A 66 6.64 0.33 9.41
CA ALA A 66 7.59 -0.12 10.44
C ALA A 66 7.62 -1.66 10.59
N ALA A 67 6.50 -2.34 10.38
CA ALA A 67 6.42 -3.79 10.46
C ALA A 67 7.05 -4.48 9.23
N TYR A 68 6.69 -4.03 8.01
CA TYR A 68 6.88 -4.84 6.81
C TYR A 68 7.89 -4.30 5.79
N PHE A 69 8.21 -3.00 5.82
CA PHE A 69 9.16 -2.43 4.86
C PHE A 69 10.61 -2.73 5.25
N PRO A 70 11.60 -2.60 4.35
CA PRO A 70 13.01 -2.75 4.70
C PRO A 70 13.49 -1.66 5.69
N ASP A 71 14.53 -1.95 6.49
CA ASP A 71 14.95 -1.10 7.63
C ASP A 71 15.29 0.36 7.26
N ASN A 72 15.83 0.57 6.06
CA ASN A 72 16.12 1.89 5.50
C ASN A 72 14.87 2.75 5.26
N LEU A 73 13.69 2.12 5.11
CA LEU A 73 12.39 2.77 4.98
C LEU A 73 11.59 2.73 6.29
N LYS A 74 11.75 1.71 7.14
CA LYS A 74 11.13 1.66 8.48
C LYS A 74 11.46 2.89 9.30
N SER A 75 12.74 3.26 9.33
CA SER A 75 13.23 4.46 10.04
C SER A 75 12.67 5.79 9.49
N ARG A 76 12.01 5.75 8.33
CA ARG A 76 11.44 6.91 7.63
C ARG A 76 9.90 6.87 7.58
N ALA A 77 9.25 6.08 8.44
CA ALA A 77 7.79 5.95 8.44
C ALA A 77 7.06 7.30 8.57
N GLU A 78 7.57 8.23 9.38
CA GLU A 78 7.02 9.59 9.50
C GLU A 78 7.17 10.40 8.20
N ASP A 79 8.35 10.35 7.56
CA ASP A 79 8.59 11.03 6.27
C ASP A 79 7.69 10.47 5.18
N LEU A 80 7.52 9.14 5.15
CA LEU A 80 6.65 8.46 4.19
C LEU A 80 5.17 8.81 4.43
N TRP A 81 4.73 8.95 5.68
CA TRP A 81 3.38 9.43 5.99
C TRP A 81 3.17 10.89 5.55
N ARG A 82 4.16 11.76 5.78
CA ARG A 82 4.13 13.15 5.30
C ARG A 82 4.07 13.19 3.77
N PHE A 83 4.90 12.40 3.11
CA PHE A 83 4.93 12.24 1.66
C PHE A 83 3.57 11.77 1.13
N ARG A 84 2.99 10.73 1.73
CA ARG A 84 1.67 10.22 1.41
C ARG A 84 0.62 11.33 1.40
N ASN A 85 0.54 12.10 2.49
CA ASN A 85 -0.47 13.16 2.61
C ASN A 85 -0.26 14.27 1.57
N LEU A 86 0.99 14.68 1.34
CA LEU A 86 1.30 15.73 0.37
C LEU A 86 1.05 15.28 -1.08
N MET A 87 1.37 14.03 -1.41
CA MET A 87 1.10 13.48 -2.75
C MET A 87 -0.39 13.39 -3.03
N VAL A 88 -1.17 12.87 -2.08
CA VAL A 88 -2.62 12.67 -2.26
C VAL A 88 -3.39 13.99 -2.26
N HIS A 89 -3.00 14.96 -1.43
CA HIS A 89 -3.78 16.19 -1.24
C HIS A 89 -3.24 17.41 -1.99
N ALA A 90 -1.97 17.43 -2.37
CA ALA A 90 -1.32 18.60 -2.95
C ALA A 90 -0.39 18.27 -4.13
N PHE A 91 -0.33 17.02 -4.57
CA PHE A 91 0.59 16.53 -5.61
C PHE A 91 2.04 16.96 -5.36
N ASN A 92 2.45 17.00 -4.09
CA ASN A 92 3.74 17.54 -3.65
C ASN A 92 4.61 16.42 -3.07
N PRO A 93 5.87 16.28 -3.52
CA PRO A 93 6.74 15.20 -3.08
C PRO A 93 7.33 15.41 -1.67
N GLY A 94 7.16 16.59 -1.08
CA GLY A 94 7.49 16.89 0.31
C GLY A 94 8.97 16.64 0.64
N PRO A 95 9.28 15.72 1.58
CA PRO A 95 10.65 15.46 2.00
C PRO A 95 11.48 14.67 0.97
N PHE A 96 10.87 14.27 -0.16
CA PHE A 96 11.54 13.45 -1.17
C PHE A 96 11.77 14.18 -2.50
N ALA A 97 12.87 13.85 -3.16
CA ALA A 97 13.05 14.05 -4.60
C ALA A 97 12.68 12.75 -5.32
N LEU A 98 11.68 12.82 -6.20
CA LEU A 98 11.17 11.63 -6.89
C LEU A 98 11.95 11.38 -8.18
N VAL A 99 12.44 10.16 -8.34
CA VAL A 99 13.15 9.72 -9.55
C VAL A 99 12.61 8.36 -10.01
N CYS A 100 12.85 8.04 -11.27
CA CYS A 100 12.55 6.75 -11.88
C CYS A 100 13.80 6.28 -12.63
N ASN A 101 14.05 4.97 -12.68
CA ASN A 101 15.24 4.38 -13.31
C ASN A 101 16.58 4.84 -12.71
N GLN A 102 16.60 5.25 -11.43
CA GLN A 102 17.81 5.73 -10.75
C GLN A 102 18.06 5.02 -9.41
N SER A 103 18.08 3.67 -9.39
CA SER A 103 18.28 2.89 -8.16
C SER A 103 19.53 3.25 -7.37
N ARG A 104 20.62 3.65 -8.05
CA ARG A 104 21.85 4.13 -7.40
C ARG A 104 21.66 5.36 -6.52
N LEU A 105 20.59 6.12 -6.73
CA LEU A 105 20.24 7.31 -5.95
C LEU A 105 19.22 7.01 -4.86
N HIS A 106 18.60 5.83 -4.84
CA HIS A 106 17.54 5.52 -3.87
C HIS A 106 18.03 5.70 -2.43
N LEU A 107 17.31 6.52 -1.66
CA LEU A 107 17.58 6.92 -0.28
C LEU A 107 18.91 7.66 -0.06
N THR A 108 19.51 8.21 -1.12
CA THR A 108 20.64 9.12 -1.00
C THR A 108 20.15 10.53 -0.61
N PRO A 109 20.86 11.24 0.28
CA PRO A 109 20.55 12.63 0.61
C PRO A 109 20.96 13.56 -0.55
N HIS A 110 20.13 14.57 -0.83
CA HIS A 110 20.42 15.63 -1.80
C HIS A 110 19.95 16.98 -1.25
N GLY A 111 20.83 17.66 -0.52
CA GLY A 111 20.46 18.86 0.24
C GLY A 111 19.53 18.49 1.40
N GLU A 112 18.37 19.13 1.48
CA GLU A 112 17.37 18.90 2.54
C GLU A 112 16.40 17.74 2.23
N VAL A 113 16.46 17.18 1.02
CA VAL A 113 15.56 16.09 0.60
C VAL A 113 16.30 14.76 0.47
N THR A 114 15.56 13.67 0.60
CA THR A 114 16.05 12.32 0.30
C THR A 114 15.54 11.88 -1.07
N VAL A 115 16.36 11.25 -1.90
CA VAL A 115 15.89 10.74 -3.19
C VAL A 115 15.09 9.46 -2.99
N LEU A 116 13.91 9.36 -3.62
CA LEU A 116 13.09 8.16 -3.64
C LEU A 116 12.95 7.69 -5.10
N ASN A 117 13.57 6.54 -5.42
CA ASN A 117 13.41 5.88 -6.73
C ASN A 117 12.16 5.00 -6.76
N ALA A 118 11.35 5.14 -7.82
CA ALA A 118 10.06 4.47 -7.95
C ALA A 118 10.16 2.93 -7.95
N GLN A 119 11.16 2.37 -8.64
CA GLN A 119 11.30 0.90 -8.74
C GLN A 119 11.68 0.27 -7.40
N ASP A 120 12.66 0.86 -6.71
CA ASP A 120 13.08 0.35 -5.40
C ASP A 120 11.94 0.50 -4.37
N PHE A 121 11.17 1.59 -4.44
CA PHE A 121 9.99 1.75 -3.57
C PHE A 121 8.88 0.75 -3.90
N TYR A 122 8.67 0.46 -5.18
CA TYR A 122 7.78 -0.62 -5.61
C TYR A 122 8.27 -2.00 -5.14
N THR A 123 9.57 -2.29 -5.27
CA THR A 123 10.16 -3.53 -4.75
C THR A 123 9.95 -3.66 -3.24
N ALA A 124 10.08 -2.56 -2.49
CA ALA A 124 9.78 -2.55 -1.05
C ALA A 124 8.31 -2.88 -0.76
N LEU A 125 7.36 -2.35 -1.55
CA LEU A 125 5.94 -2.71 -1.46
C LEU A 125 5.71 -4.20 -1.75
N VAL A 126 6.32 -4.75 -2.80
CA VAL A 126 6.19 -6.18 -3.16
C VAL A 126 6.63 -7.04 -1.97
N LEU A 127 7.82 -6.77 -1.42
CA LEU A 127 8.34 -7.51 -0.26
C LEU A 127 7.44 -7.36 0.97
N ALA A 128 6.99 -6.13 1.27
CA ALA A 128 6.10 -5.86 2.39
C ALA A 128 4.77 -6.62 2.26
N SER A 129 4.17 -6.62 1.06
CA SER A 129 2.91 -7.33 0.80
C SER A 129 3.06 -8.85 0.95
N GLN A 130 4.16 -9.43 0.45
CA GLN A 130 4.44 -10.86 0.59
C GLN A 130 4.63 -11.27 2.05
N ASN A 131 5.35 -10.45 2.83
CA ASN A 131 5.56 -10.70 4.25
C ASN A 131 4.23 -10.60 5.03
N TYR A 132 3.43 -9.56 4.77
CA TYR A 132 2.12 -9.39 5.39
C TYR A 132 1.19 -10.57 5.07
N PHE A 133 1.05 -10.97 3.82
CA PHE A 133 0.17 -12.08 3.46
C PHE A 133 0.64 -13.42 4.02
N ARG A 134 1.95 -13.64 4.17
CA ARG A 134 2.48 -14.82 4.86
C ARG A 134 2.08 -14.83 6.33
N GLU A 135 2.33 -13.74 7.06
CA GLU A 135 1.97 -13.63 8.47
C GLU A 135 0.46 -13.66 8.69
N LEU A 136 -0.33 -13.06 7.80
CA LEU A 136 -1.80 -13.11 7.84
C LEU A 136 -2.33 -14.55 7.79
N GLN A 137 -1.62 -15.48 7.16
CA GLN A 137 -2.02 -16.89 7.14
C GLN A 137 -1.70 -17.60 8.46
N GLU A 138 -0.72 -17.12 9.22
CA GLU A 138 -0.22 -17.79 10.42
C GLU A 138 -0.78 -17.16 11.71
N GLU A 139 -1.08 -15.87 11.71
CA GLU A 139 -1.45 -15.11 12.90
C GLU A 139 -2.96 -14.87 13.05
N GLY A 140 -3.53 -15.45 14.10
CA GLY A 140 -4.96 -15.31 14.41
C GLY A 140 -5.42 -13.85 14.62
N THR A 141 -4.56 -12.99 15.18
CA THR A 141 -4.86 -11.56 15.39
C THR A 141 -4.97 -10.81 14.06
N LEU A 142 -4.07 -11.09 13.10
CA LEU A 142 -4.13 -10.49 11.77
C LEU A 142 -5.36 -10.96 11.00
N ARG A 143 -5.72 -12.25 11.08
CA ARG A 143 -6.97 -12.78 10.50
C ARG A 143 -8.20 -12.10 11.08
N ALA A 144 -8.22 -11.86 12.39
CA ALA A 144 -9.32 -11.15 13.05
C ALA A 144 -9.42 -9.68 12.62
N ASN A 145 -8.28 -8.99 12.46
CA ASN A 145 -8.24 -7.62 11.96
C ASN A 145 -8.70 -7.52 10.50
N PHE A 146 -8.21 -8.41 9.65
CA PHE A 146 -8.65 -8.52 8.26
C PHE A 146 -10.16 -8.72 8.19
N ARG A 147 -10.70 -9.71 8.93
CA ARG A 147 -12.14 -9.99 8.90
C ARG A 147 -12.97 -8.79 9.36
N ARG A 148 -12.54 -8.12 10.44
CA ARG A 148 -13.20 -6.88 10.91
C ARG A 148 -13.27 -5.85 9.79
N ARG A 149 -12.16 -5.61 9.08
CA ARG A 149 -12.11 -4.62 8.02
C ARG A 149 -13.01 -4.97 6.83
N ILE A 150 -13.06 -6.24 6.44
CA ILE A 150 -13.92 -6.70 5.34
C ILE A 150 -15.41 -6.63 5.71
N ASP A 151 -15.76 -6.84 6.98
CA ASP A 151 -17.14 -6.75 7.47
C ASP A 151 -17.63 -5.29 7.62
N GLU A 152 -16.75 -4.29 7.58
CA GLU A 152 -17.12 -2.87 7.62
C GLU A 152 -17.76 -2.45 6.28
N LYS A 153 -18.96 -1.84 6.34
CA LYS A 153 -19.68 -1.35 5.15
C LYS A 153 -18.92 -0.30 4.34
N ASP A 154 -18.10 0.52 5.00
CA ASP A 154 -17.22 1.52 4.36
C ASP A 154 -15.77 0.99 4.23
N GLY A 155 -15.57 -0.31 4.45
CA GLY A 155 -14.28 -0.97 4.64
C GLY A 155 -13.48 -1.23 3.36
N GLY A 156 -14.11 -1.08 2.19
CA GLY A 156 -13.55 -1.49 0.90
C GLY A 156 -14.02 -2.87 0.41
N ALA A 157 -15.11 -3.41 0.97
CA ALA A 157 -15.78 -4.57 0.37
C ALA A 157 -16.24 -4.22 -1.07
N PRO A 158 -16.11 -5.13 -2.06
CA PRO A 158 -16.66 -4.92 -3.38
C PRO A 158 -18.17 -4.68 -3.29
N ASP A 159 -18.60 -3.49 -3.67
CA ASP A 159 -20.01 -3.13 -3.64
C ASP A 159 -20.76 -4.00 -4.67
N SER A 160 -21.73 -4.78 -4.22
CA SER A 160 -22.48 -5.74 -5.06
C SER A 160 -23.47 -5.07 -6.04
N HIS A 161 -23.30 -3.79 -6.33
CA HIS A 161 -24.23 -2.96 -7.10
C HIS A 161 -24.10 -3.05 -8.63
N ILE A 162 -23.69 -4.20 -9.18
CA ILE A 162 -23.88 -4.50 -10.61
C ILE A 162 -25.08 -5.45 -10.75
N GLY A 163 -26.29 -4.90 -10.55
CA GLY A 163 -27.51 -5.69 -10.59
C GLY A 163 -28.79 -4.94 -10.97
N ALA A 164 -28.73 -3.64 -11.27
CA ALA A 164 -29.89 -2.90 -11.78
C ALA A 164 -29.76 -2.72 -13.29
N ARG A 165 -30.36 -3.64 -14.05
CA ARG A 165 -30.65 -3.40 -15.48
C ARG A 165 -31.50 -2.14 -15.58
N VAL A 166 -30.96 -1.11 -16.20
CA VAL A 166 -31.75 0.03 -16.66
C VAL A 166 -32.57 -0.45 -17.86
N THR A 167 -33.83 -0.76 -17.62
CA THR A 167 -34.85 -0.81 -18.68
C THR A 167 -35.38 0.61 -18.86
N THR A 168 -35.01 1.22 -19.97
CA THR A 168 -35.75 2.33 -20.60
C THR A 168 -36.11 1.90 -22.01
#